data_AF-A0A959BMC6-F1
#
_entry.id   AF-A0A959BMC6-F1
#
_cell.length_a   1.000
_cell.length_b   1.000
_cell.length_c   1.000
_cell.angle_alpha   90.00
_cell.angle_beta   90.00
_cell.angle_gamma   90.00
#
_symmetry.space_group_name_H-M   'P 1'
#
loop_
_entity.id
_entity.type
_entity.pdbx_description
1 polymer ?
#
loop_
_entity_poly.entity_id
_entity_poly.type
_entity_poly.pdbx_seq_one_letter_code
_entity_poly.pdbx_strand_id
1 'polypeptide(L)'
;MELHVQQCQHCGSDRMKNILFRQPGESDKVYVQCQDCGQFVASYILAPLGYYHHGKGYESFLRSIYRSGEFMSGRNFKRQYEQRKDEEIAVFEEVMAKLKAREEKKKDLL
;
A
#
# COMPACT_ATOMS: atom_id res chain seq x y z
N MET A 1 10.16 -1.19 14.06
CA MET A 1 9.71 -1.26 12.66
C MET A 1 10.59 -2.25 11.94
N GLU A 2 10.00 -3.30 11.40
CA GLU A 2 10.70 -4.29 10.58
C GLU A 2 10.34 -4.05 9.11
N LEU A 3 11.33 -4.07 8.21
CA LEU A 3 11.14 -3.80 6.78
C LEU A 3 11.54 -5.01 5.95
N HIS A 4 10.55 -5.57 5.25
CA HIS A 4 10.75 -6.67 4.32
C HIS A 4 10.39 -6.23 2.90
N VAL A 5 11.33 -6.40 1.96
CA VAL A 5 11.06 -6.23 0.53
C VAL A 5 10.59 -7.58 0.03
N GLN A 6 9.33 -7.65 -0.41
CA GLN A 6 8.75 -8.89 -0.90
C GLN A 6 9.46 -9.38 -2.15
N GLN A 7 9.77 -10.68 -2.19
CA GLN A 7 10.37 -11.35 -3.34
C GLN A 7 9.45 -12.43 -3.88
N CYS A 8 9.60 -12.72 -5.17
CA CYS A 8 8.90 -13.79 -5.84
C CYS A 8 9.50 -15.12 -5.38
N GLN A 9 8.69 -15.97 -4.76
CA GLN A 9 9.17 -17.29 -4.28
C GLN A 9 9.56 -18.24 -5.40
N HIS A 10 9.20 -17.93 -6.65
CA HIS A 10 9.54 -18.74 -7.82
C HIS A 10 10.87 -18.30 -8.48
N CYS A 11 11.11 -17.00 -8.65
CA CYS A 11 12.27 -16.50 -9.41
C CYS A 11 13.20 -15.56 -8.63
N GLY A 12 12.88 -15.23 -7.39
CA GLY A 12 13.67 -14.32 -6.54
C GLY A 12 13.55 -12.83 -6.87
N SER A 13 12.89 -12.46 -7.97
CA SER A 13 12.67 -11.05 -8.36
C SER A 13 11.87 -10.27 -7.30
N ASP A 14 12.19 -8.99 -7.12
CA ASP A 14 11.44 -8.01 -6.31
C ASP A 14 10.53 -7.11 -7.17
N ARG A 15 10.48 -7.32 -8.49
CA ARG A 15 9.64 -6.55 -9.40
C ARG A 15 8.20 -7.03 -9.34
N MET A 16 7.38 -6.32 -8.55
CA MET A 16 5.98 -6.66 -8.31
C MET A 16 5.00 -5.72 -9.02
N LYS A 17 3.85 -6.27 -9.40
CA LYS A 17 2.67 -5.55 -9.89
C LYS A 17 1.52 -5.72 -8.90
N ASN A 18 1.06 -4.61 -8.32
CA ASN A 18 -0.14 -4.61 -7.49
C ASN A 18 -1.38 -4.38 -8.38
N ILE A 19 -2.34 -5.31 -8.33
CA ILE A 19 -3.58 -5.30 -9.11
C ILE A 19 -4.74 -5.13 -8.13
N LEU A 20 -5.35 -3.94 -8.13
CA LEU A 20 -6.47 -3.63 -7.26
C LEU A 20 -7.78 -4.15 -7.87
N PHE A 21 -8.40 -5.10 -7.17
CA PHE A 21 -9.69 -5.70 -7.51
C PHE A 21 -10.77 -5.18 -6.56
N ARG A 22 -11.88 -4.72 -7.13
CA ARG A 22 -13.00 -4.15 -6.37
C ARG A 22 -14.29 -4.82 -6.80
N GLN A 23 -15.08 -5.25 -5.84
CA GLN A 23 -16.38 -5.86 -6.07
C GLN A 23 -17.42 -5.23 -5.13
N PRO A 24 -18.58 -4.80 -5.63
CA PRO A 24 -19.63 -4.24 -4.77
C PRO A 24 -20.02 -5.20 -3.65
N GLY A 25 -20.04 -4.71 -2.42
CA GLY A 25 -20.41 -5.50 -1.24
C GLY A 25 -19.28 -6.37 -0.65
N GLU A 26 -18.08 -6.33 -1.22
CA GLU A 26 -16.88 -7.00 -0.68
C GLU A 26 -15.79 -5.98 -0.34
N SER A 27 -14.88 -6.37 0.57
CA SER A 27 -13.65 -5.61 0.82
C SER A 27 -12.77 -5.58 -0.44
N ASP A 28 -12.15 -4.42 -0.71
CA ASP A 28 -11.18 -4.29 -1.80
C ASP A 28 -10.00 -5.27 -1.58
N LYS A 29 -9.53 -5.89 -2.67
CA LYS A 29 -8.43 -6.86 -2.67
C LYS A 29 -7.28 -6.37 -3.55
N VAL A 30 -6.05 -6.58 -3.13
CA VAL A 30 -4.86 -6.37 -3.98
C VAL A 30 -4.24 -7.72 -4.28
N TYR A 31 -4.15 -8.07 -5.57
CA TYR A 31 -3.39 -9.22 -6.04
C TYR A 31 -2.00 -8.77 -6.48
N VAL A 32 -0.97 -9.46 -6.02
CA VAL A 32 0.43 -9.18 -6.36
C VAL A 32 0.91 -10.20 -7.38
N GLN A 33 1.35 -9.72 -8.54
CA GLN A 33 1.94 -10.52 -9.59
C GLN A 33 3.43 -10.17 -9.76
N CYS A 34 4.29 -11.17 -9.94
CA CYS A 34 5.67 -10.94 -10.33
C CYS A 34 5.73 -10.47 -11.80
N GLN A 35 6.43 -9.36 -12.05
CA GLN A 35 6.57 -8.79 -13.39
C GLN A 35 7.54 -9.58 -14.28
N ASP A 36 8.46 -10.35 -13.70
CA ASP A 36 9.48 -11.06 -14.47
C ASP A 36 9.03 -12.47 -14.90
N CYS A 37 8.27 -13.19 -14.05
CA CYS A 37 7.79 -14.55 -14.37
C CYS A 37 6.27 -14.71 -14.42
N GLY A 38 5.50 -13.64 -14.16
CA GLY A 38 4.03 -13.66 -14.23
C GLY A 38 3.31 -14.40 -13.09
N GLN A 39 4.05 -15.00 -12.16
CA GLN A 39 3.48 -15.78 -11.06
C GLN A 39 2.67 -14.92 -10.08
N PHE A 40 1.65 -15.53 -9.50
CA PHE A 40 0.91 -14.98 -8.36
C PHE A 40 1.77 -15.06 -7.09
N VAL A 41 1.97 -13.94 -6.41
CA VAL A 41 2.90 -13.85 -5.27
C VAL A 41 2.16 -13.73 -3.95
N ALA A 42 1.14 -12.88 -3.87
CA ALA A 42 0.37 -12.65 -2.65
C ALA A 42 -0.98 -11.98 -2.94
N SER A 43 -1.90 -12.05 -1.99
CA SER A 43 -3.11 -11.22 -1.98
C SER A 43 -3.30 -10.56 -0.62
N TYR A 44 -3.77 -9.32 -0.62
CA TYR A 44 -4.13 -8.58 0.59
C TYR A 44 -5.60 -8.17 0.54
N ILE A 45 -6.30 -8.32 1.65
CA ILE A 45 -7.61 -7.69 1.85
C ILE A 45 -7.33 -6.33 2.47
N LEU A 46 -7.84 -5.27 1.84
CA LEU A 46 -7.68 -3.92 2.36
C LEU A 46 -8.67 -3.73 3.51
N ALA A 47 -8.14 -3.39 4.68
CA ALA A 47 -8.95 -2.98 5.83
C ALA A 47 -9.85 -1.81 5.43
N PRO A 48 -11.00 -1.63 6.08
CA PRO A 48 -11.81 -0.46 5.80
C PRO A 48 -11.05 0.85 6.12
N LEU A 49 -11.38 1.92 5.38
CA LEU A 49 -10.52 3.13 5.16
C LEU A 49 -9.22 2.87 4.39
N GLY A 50 -8.88 1.61 4.16
CA GLY A 50 -7.68 1.15 3.47
C GLY A 50 -7.82 1.28 1.97
N TYR A 51 -7.33 2.40 1.46
CA TYR A 51 -6.60 2.53 0.20
C TYR A 51 -6.38 4.02 -0.01
N TYR A 52 -5.23 4.52 0.43
CA TYR A 52 -4.85 5.90 0.21
C TYR A 52 -4.12 6.01 -1.13
N HIS A 53 -4.70 6.77 -2.04
CA HIS A 53 -4.06 7.09 -3.30
C HIS A 53 -3.40 8.47 -3.16
N HIS A 54 -2.07 8.47 -2.96
CA HIS A 54 -1.30 9.71 -2.92
C HIS A 54 -1.54 10.53 -4.20
N GLY A 55 -1.67 11.85 -4.04
CA GLY A 55 -2.00 12.77 -5.12
C GLY A 55 -3.48 12.78 -5.54
N LYS A 56 -4.33 11.92 -4.98
CA LYS A 56 -5.79 12.03 -5.15
C LYS A 56 -6.42 12.82 -4.00
N GLY A 57 -7.37 13.67 -4.36
CA GLY A 57 -8.07 14.53 -3.40
C GLY A 57 -9.07 13.79 -2.51
N TYR A 58 -9.65 14.55 -1.58
CA TYR A 58 -10.61 14.08 -0.58
C TYR A 58 -11.79 13.27 -1.14
N GLU A 59 -12.31 13.61 -2.32
CA GLU A 59 -13.39 12.85 -2.96
C GLU A 59 -13.01 11.41 -3.31
N SER A 60 -11.76 11.18 -3.70
CA SER A 60 -11.27 9.83 -3.98
C SER A 60 -11.20 9.00 -2.72
N PHE A 61 -10.81 9.63 -1.60
CA PHE A 61 -10.80 9.00 -0.29
C PHE A 61 -12.22 8.63 0.16
N LEU A 62 -13.18 9.56 0.09
CA LEU A 62 -14.59 9.28 0.42
C LEU A 62 -15.17 8.13 -0.40
N ARG A 63 -14.85 8.07 -1.70
CA ARG A 63 -15.28 6.95 -2.57
C ARG A 63 -14.72 5.61 -2.13
N SER A 64 -13.49 5.55 -1.60
CA SER A 64 -12.91 4.30 -1.07
C SER A 64 -13.62 3.86 0.20
N ILE A 65 -13.93 4.78 1.10
CA ILE A 65 -14.64 4.49 2.36
C ILE A 65 -16.06 3.99 2.09
N TYR A 66 -16.80 4.69 1.22
CA TYR A 66 -18.17 4.30 0.88
C TYR A 66 -18.23 2.85 0.36
N ARG A 67 -17.23 2.45 -0.44
CA ARG A 67 -17.12 1.08 -0.95
C ARG A 67 -16.78 0.06 0.14
N SER A 68 -15.98 0.43 1.15
CA SER A 68 -15.63 -0.46 2.25
C SER A 68 -16.77 -0.68 3.26
N GLY A 69 -17.94 -0.04 3.06
CA GLY A 69 -19.13 -0.24 3.88
C GLY A 69 -19.04 0.38 5.27
N GLU A 70 -18.03 1.22 5.53
CA GLU A 70 -17.87 1.89 6.82
C GLU A 70 -18.72 3.15 6.91
N PHE A 71 -19.47 3.28 8.00
CA PHE A 71 -20.24 4.46 8.34
C PHE A 71 -19.56 5.25 9.47
N MET A 72 -19.07 6.44 9.16
CA MET A 72 -18.62 7.44 10.14
C MET A 72 -19.23 8.81 9.85
N SER A 73 -19.16 9.72 10.83
CA SER A 73 -19.62 11.10 10.63
C SER A 73 -18.73 11.86 9.64
N GLY A 74 -19.32 12.72 8.80
CA GLY A 74 -18.61 13.48 7.76
C GLY A 74 -17.43 14.33 8.25
N ARG A 75 -17.51 14.89 9.47
CA ARG A 75 -16.41 15.65 10.08
C ARG A 75 -15.21 14.79 10.43
N ASN A 76 -15.44 13.52 10.80
CA ASN A 76 -14.35 12.58 11.10
C ASN A 76 -13.59 12.20 9.82
N PHE A 77 -14.26 12.07 8.67
CA PHE A 77 -13.59 11.74 7.41
C PHE A 77 -12.60 12.80 6.95
N LYS A 78 -12.96 14.09 7.02
CA LYS A 78 -12.05 15.17 6.61
C LYS A 78 -10.80 15.21 7.47
N ARG A 79 -10.96 15.11 8.79
CA ARG A 79 -9.82 15.10 9.71
C ARG A 79 -8.91 13.90 9.46
N GLN A 80 -9.48 12.70 9.30
CA GLN A 80 -8.70 11.50 8.99
C GLN A 80 -7.97 11.59 7.65
N TYR A 81 -8.59 12.19 6.63
CA TYR A 81 -7.94 12.39 5.35
C TYR A 81 -6.70 13.28 5.48
N GLU A 82 -6.83 14.45 6.11
CA GLU A 82 -5.69 15.37 6.25
C GLU A 82 -4.58 14.75 7.10
N GLN A 83 -4.92 14.11 8.23
CA GLN A 83 -3.96 13.38 9.06
C GLN A 83 -3.22 12.31 8.25
N ARG A 84 -3.95 11.44 7.55
CA ARG A 84 -3.38 10.36 6.75
C ARG A 84 -2.53 10.91 5.59
N LYS A 85 -2.93 12.01 4.98
CA LYS A 85 -2.20 12.62 3.86
C LYS A 85 -0.80 13.06 4.28
N ASP A 86 -0.68 13.72 5.44
CA ASP A 86 0.60 14.23 5.94
C ASP A 86 1.44 13.11 6.56
N GLU A 87 0.82 12.22 7.34
CA GLU A 87 1.51 11.11 8.02
C GLU A 87 2.11 10.10 7.03
N GLU A 88 1.35 9.67 6.01
CA GLU A 88 1.80 8.62 5.09
C GLU A 88 2.98 9.07 4.22
N ILE A 89 3.12 10.36 3.92
CA ILE A 89 4.28 10.90 3.19
C ILE A 89 5.54 10.81 4.06
N ALA A 90 5.45 11.31 5.30
CA ALA A 90 6.58 11.28 6.21
C ALA A 90 7.04 9.85 6.52
N VAL A 91 6.10 8.94 6.76
CA VAL A 91 6.40 7.51 6.98
C VAL A 91 7.00 6.87 5.74
N PHE A 92 6.50 7.19 4.54
CA PHE A 92 7.07 6.68 3.29
C PHE A 92 8.54 7.10 3.12
N GLU A 93 8.86 8.37 3.34
CA GLU A 93 10.23 8.88 3.26
C GLU A 93 11.15 8.17 4.27
N GLU A 94 10.68 7.95 5.50
CA GLU A 94 11.42 7.21 6.53
C GLU A 94 11.72 5.76 6.11
N VAL A 95 10.71 5.06 5.55
CA VAL A 95 10.86 3.69 5.04
C VAL A 95 11.88 3.64 3.91
N MET A 96 11.84 4.58 2.96
CA MET A 96 12.78 4.63 1.85
C MET A 96 14.21 4.91 2.31
N ALA A 97 14.41 5.81 3.27
CA ALA A 97 15.72 6.09 3.84
C ALA A 97 16.33 4.83 4.50
N LYS A 98 15.53 4.07 5.25
CA LYS A 98 15.96 2.82 5.88
C LYS A 98 16.32 1.73 4.86
N LEU A 99 15.55 1.61 3.77
CA LEU A 99 15.85 0.66 2.70
C LEU A 99 17.19 0.99 2.02
N LYS A 100 17.42 2.27 1.69
CA LYS A 100 18.69 2.72 1.10
C LYS A 100 19.88 2.44 2.01
N ALA A 101 19.77 2.79 3.30
CA ALA A 101 20.84 2.51 4.26
C ALA A 101 21.14 1.00 4.42
N ARG A 102 20.13 0.13 4.27
CA ARG A 102 20.31 -1.32 4.28
C ARG A 102 21.08 -1.81 3.05
N GLU A 103 20.79 -1.24 1.89
CA GLU A 103 21.48 -1.57 0.64
C GLU A 103 22.94 -1.13 0.63
N GLU A 104 23.23 0.08 1.12
CA GLU A 104 24.60 0.61 1.25
C GLU A 104 25.45 -0.29 2.15
N LYS A 105 24.94 -0.64 3.36
CA LYS A 105 25.61 -1.57 4.26
C LYS A 105 25.89 -2.94 3.64
N LYS A 106 24.97 -3.45 2.80
CA LYS A 106 25.15 -4.73 2.11
C LYS A 106 26.26 -4.66 1.07
N LYS A 107 26.45 -3.51 0.41
CA LYS A 107 27.53 -3.29 -0.57
C LYS A 107 28.89 -3.18 0.11
N ASP A 108 28.97 -2.54 1.27
CA ASP A 108 30.23 -2.40 2.03
C ASP A 108 30.74 -3.74 2.62
N LEU A 109 29.88 -4.76 2.65
CA LEU A 109 30.18 -6.11 3.17
C LEU A 109 30.53 -7.12 2.07
N LEU A 110 30.50 -6.73 0.79
CA LEU A 110 30.80 -7.56 -0.39
C LEU A 110 32.11 -7.09 -1.04
#